data_AF-A0A954X147-F1
#
_entry.id   AF-A0A954X147-F1
#
_cell.length_a   1.000
_cell.length_b   1.000
_cell.length_c   1.000
_cell.angle_alpha   90.00
_cell.angle_beta   90.00
_cell.angle_gamma   90.00
#
_symmetry.space_group_name_H-M   'P 1'
#
loop_
_entity.id
_entity.type
_entity.pdbx_description
1 polymer ?
#
loop_
_entity_poly.entity_id
_entity_poly.type
_entity_poly.pdbx_seq_one_letter_code
_entity_poly.pdbx_strand_id
1 'polypeptide(L)'
;MPYRKLPITDATRLNAMQAASDRAEHVAADELAFSSTTKAQLDVLLPRWKTELQERGQALSAQAAAVEAATSQRLRLRMWISHYFQSLFMGVERG
;
A
#
# COMPACT_ATOMS: atom_id res chain seq x y z
N MET A 1 -2.65 32.55 -10.35
CA MET A 1 -1.34 31.91 -10.01
C MET A 1 -1.59 30.42 -9.82
N PRO A 2 -0.81 29.52 -10.46
CA PRO A 2 -0.95 28.09 -10.20
C PRO A 2 -0.36 27.77 -8.82
N TYR A 3 -1.17 27.19 -7.93
CA TYR A 3 -0.71 26.79 -6.60
C TYR A 3 0.28 25.62 -6.69
N ARG A 4 1.48 25.79 -6.11
CA ARG A 4 2.44 24.69 -5.94
C ARG A 4 1.94 23.76 -4.83
N LYS A 5 1.34 22.63 -5.22
CA LYS A 5 0.90 21.61 -4.25
C LYS A 5 2.10 20.82 -3.74
N LEU A 6 2.23 20.74 -2.43
CA LEU A 6 3.19 19.84 -1.79
C LEU A 6 2.75 18.38 -2.04
N PRO A 7 3.70 17.45 -2.24
CA PRO A 7 3.37 16.04 -2.40
C PRO A 7 2.76 15.49 -1.11
N ILE A 8 1.56 14.91 -1.22
CA ILE A 8 0.79 14.40 -0.07
C ILE A 8 0.82 12.88 0.04
N THR A 9 0.84 12.17 -1.09
CA THR A 9 0.88 10.69 -1.13
C THR A 9 2.30 10.16 -1.31
N ASP A 10 2.55 8.93 -0.88
CA ASP A 10 3.87 8.27 -1.04
C ASP A 10 4.31 8.22 -2.50
N ALA A 11 3.38 7.99 -3.44
CA ALA A 11 3.66 8.03 -4.87
C ALA A 11 4.07 9.44 -5.34
N THR A 12 3.35 10.49 -4.91
CA THR A 12 3.74 11.86 -5.25
C THR A 12 5.06 12.29 -4.60
N ARG A 13 5.37 11.77 -3.41
CA ARG A 13 6.66 11.99 -2.74
C ARG A 13 7.79 11.30 -3.48
N LEU A 14 7.60 10.05 -3.89
CA LEU A 14 8.57 9.31 -4.72
C LEU A 14 8.84 10.04 -6.03
N ASN A 15 7.80 10.49 -6.73
CA ASN A 15 7.96 11.25 -7.98
C ASN A 15 8.69 12.58 -7.76
N ALA A 16 8.42 13.29 -6.66
CA ALA A 16 9.10 14.53 -6.32
C ALA A 16 10.59 14.29 -5.99
N MET A 17 10.89 13.21 -5.25
CA MET A 17 12.27 12.80 -4.94
C MET A 17 13.03 12.39 -6.20
N GLN A 18 12.40 11.64 -7.10
CA GLN A 18 12.98 11.26 -8.39
C GLN A 18 13.30 12.51 -9.22
N ALA A 19 12.34 13.42 -9.40
CA ALA A 19 12.55 14.65 -10.13
C ALA A 19 13.62 15.57 -9.51
N ALA A 20 13.78 15.53 -8.18
CA ALA A 20 14.86 16.25 -7.50
C ALA A 20 16.23 15.60 -7.75
N SER A 21 16.30 14.26 -7.74
CA SER A 21 17.51 13.48 -8.06
C SER A 21 17.95 13.74 -9.50
N ASP A 22 17.03 13.59 -10.46
CA ASP A 22 17.30 13.76 -11.89
C ASP A 22 17.83 15.19 -12.18
N ARG A 23 17.24 16.21 -11.54
CA ARG A 23 17.74 17.59 -11.67
C ARG A 23 19.11 17.77 -11.04
N ALA A 24 19.39 17.09 -9.93
CA ALA A 24 20.66 17.20 -9.25
C ALA A 24 21.84 16.56 -9.98
N GLU A 25 21.59 15.74 -11.00
CA GLU A 25 22.60 15.21 -11.91
C GLU A 25 23.04 16.23 -12.96
N HIS A 26 22.18 17.20 -13.30
CA HIS A 26 22.41 18.16 -14.38
C HIS A 26 22.77 19.57 -13.91
N VAL A 27 22.67 19.84 -12.61
CA VAL A 27 22.91 21.16 -12.01
C VAL A 27 24.20 21.14 -11.19
N ALA A 28 24.99 22.21 -11.29
CA ALA A 28 26.22 22.37 -10.51
C ALA A 28 25.92 22.46 -9.00
N ALA A 29 26.86 22.05 -8.16
CA ALA A 29 26.61 21.88 -6.72
C ALA A 29 26.25 23.19 -5.98
N ASP A 30 26.71 24.31 -6.50
CA ASP A 30 26.44 25.68 -6.05
C ASP A 30 25.06 26.20 -6.47
N GLU A 31 24.49 25.64 -7.55
CA GLU A 31 23.16 25.99 -8.06
C GLU A 31 22.05 25.06 -7.55
N LEU A 32 22.39 24.04 -6.77
CA LEU A 32 21.41 23.12 -6.19
C LEU A 32 20.51 23.83 -5.17
N ALA A 33 19.21 23.53 -5.24
CA ALA A 33 18.22 24.06 -4.29
C ALA A 33 18.31 23.45 -2.87
N PHE A 34 19.23 22.51 -2.64
CA PHE A 34 19.42 21.80 -1.38
C PHE A 34 20.90 21.48 -1.15
N SER A 35 21.27 21.21 0.09
CA SER A 35 22.66 20.94 0.48
C SER A 35 23.20 19.63 -0.10
N SER A 36 24.52 19.53 -0.24
CA SER A 36 25.22 18.30 -0.61
C SER A 36 24.91 17.14 0.34
N THR A 37 24.74 17.42 1.63
CA THR A 37 24.31 16.42 2.63
C THR A 37 22.91 15.87 2.34
N THR A 38 21.98 16.71 1.91
CA THR A 38 20.63 16.31 1.53
C THR A 38 20.66 15.48 0.24
N LYS A 39 21.54 15.82 -0.71
CA LYS A 39 21.76 15.01 -1.92
C LYS A 39 22.23 13.60 -1.58
N ALA A 40 23.27 13.47 -0.76
CA ALA A 40 23.78 12.16 -0.36
C ALA A 40 22.73 11.31 0.38
N GLN A 41 21.89 11.94 1.21
CA GLN A 41 20.77 11.25 1.87
C GLN A 41 19.70 10.81 0.86
N LEU A 42 19.38 11.65 -0.13
CA LEU A 42 18.43 11.34 -1.19
C LEU A 42 18.90 10.13 -2.02
N ASP A 43 20.18 10.10 -2.40
CA ASP A 43 20.77 9.03 -3.21
C ASP A 43 20.68 7.66 -2.50
N VAL A 44 20.82 7.65 -1.17
CA VAL A 44 20.66 6.43 -0.35
C VAL A 44 19.20 6.07 -0.13
N LEU A 45 18.34 7.06 0.13
CA LEU A 45 16.94 6.85 0.48
C LEU A 45 16.09 6.41 -0.71
N LEU A 46 16.27 7.06 -1.87
CA LEU A 46 15.44 6.88 -3.06
C LEU A 46 15.29 5.41 -3.51
N PRO A 47 16.39 4.63 -3.73
CA PRO A 47 16.27 3.24 -4.16
C PRO A 47 15.57 2.36 -3.13
N ARG A 48 15.83 2.60 -1.84
CA ARG A 48 15.16 1.87 -0.75
C ARG A 48 13.67 2.20 -0.72
N TRP A 49 13.31 3.48 -0.74
CA TRP A 49 11.91 3.93 -0.72
C TRP A 49 11.10 3.36 -1.88
N LYS A 50 11.69 3.31 -3.08
CA LYS A 50 11.05 2.72 -4.26
C LYS A 50 10.75 1.23 -4.05
N THR A 51 11.70 0.49 -3.52
CA THR A 51 11.58 -0.95 -3.25
C THR A 51 10.49 -1.21 -2.20
N GLU A 52 10.57 -0.51 -1.07
CA GLU A 52 9.61 -0.65 0.04
C GLU A 52 8.17 -0.29 -0.39
N LEU A 53 8.00 0.74 -1.22
CA LEU A 53 6.68 1.11 -1.73
C LEU A 53 6.11 0.04 -2.66
N GLN A 54 6.95 -0.59 -3.48
CA GLN A 54 6.57 -1.70 -4.35
C GLN A 54 6.19 -2.94 -3.52
N GLU A 55 7.02 -3.32 -2.56
CA GLU A 55 6.78 -4.46 -1.66
C GLU A 55 5.50 -4.26 -0.86
N ARG A 56 5.26 -3.06 -0.33
CA ARG A 56 4.01 -2.70 0.33
C ARG A 56 2.80 -2.89 -0.59
N GLY A 57 2.90 -2.46 -1.85
CA GLY A 57 1.84 -2.65 -2.84
C GLY A 57 1.53 -4.12 -3.10
N GLN A 58 2.55 -4.95 -3.23
CA GLN A 58 2.42 -6.39 -3.43
C GLN A 58 1.82 -7.08 -2.19
N ALA A 59 2.31 -6.75 -0.99
CA ALA A 59 1.79 -7.30 0.27
C ALA A 59 0.31 -6.95 0.47
N LEU A 60 -0.09 -5.70 0.18
CA LEU A 60 -1.48 -5.28 0.29
C LEU A 60 -2.38 -6.03 -0.70
N SER A 61 -1.92 -6.23 -1.94
CA SER A 61 -2.66 -7.02 -2.94
C SER A 61 -2.83 -8.48 -2.51
N ALA A 62 -1.76 -9.10 -2.01
CA ALA A 62 -1.81 -10.47 -1.50
C ALA A 62 -2.76 -10.59 -0.29
N GLN A 63 -2.71 -9.62 0.63
CA GLN A 63 -3.61 -9.56 1.78
C GLN A 63 -5.07 -9.42 1.34
N ALA A 64 -5.37 -8.54 0.37
CA ALA A 64 -6.72 -8.35 -0.13
C ALA A 64 -7.30 -9.65 -0.70
N ALA A 65 -6.53 -10.36 -1.53
CA ALA A 65 -6.94 -11.64 -2.10
C ALA A 65 -7.18 -12.73 -1.03
N ALA A 66 -6.29 -12.81 -0.03
CA ALA A 66 -6.43 -13.76 1.08
C ALA A 66 -7.68 -13.47 1.93
N VAL A 67 -7.95 -12.20 2.21
CA VAL A 67 -9.12 -11.76 2.97
C VAL A 67 -10.41 -12.07 2.22
N GLU A 68 -10.45 -11.83 0.91
CA GLU A 68 -11.62 -12.15 0.07
C GLU A 68 -11.92 -13.66 0.11
N ALA A 69 -10.89 -14.49 -0.09
CA ALA A 69 -11.02 -15.94 -0.04
C ALA A 69 -11.54 -16.42 1.34
N ALA A 70 -10.91 -15.95 2.42
CA ALA A 70 -11.29 -16.30 3.79
C ALA A 70 -12.71 -15.83 4.14
N THR A 71 -13.10 -14.64 3.68
CA THR A 71 -14.45 -14.10 3.90
C THR A 71 -15.50 -14.96 3.21
N SER A 72 -15.27 -15.37 1.96
CA SER A 72 -16.19 -16.25 1.23
C SER A 72 -16.38 -17.62 1.92
N GLN A 73 -15.31 -18.17 2.50
CA GLN A 73 -15.35 -19.43 3.24
C GLN A 73 -16.08 -19.26 4.57
N ARG A 74 -15.81 -18.18 5.30
CA ARG A 74 -16.47 -17.85 6.57
C ARG A 74 -17.98 -17.69 6.39
N LEU A 75 -18.42 -17.03 5.32
CA LEU A 75 -19.85 -16.87 5.02
C LEU A 75 -20.51 -18.22 4.75
N ARG A 76 -19.86 -19.10 3.99
CA ARG A 76 -20.34 -20.47 3.75
C ARG A 76 -20.42 -21.27 5.05
N LEU A 77 -19.37 -21.29 5.85
CA LEU A 77 -19.35 -22.00 7.15
C LEU A 77 -20.48 -21.53 8.07
N ARG A 78 -20.70 -20.21 8.17
CA ARG A 78 -21.80 -19.64 8.94
C ARG A 78 -23.16 -20.13 8.44
N MET A 79 -23.36 -20.21 7.12
CA MET A 79 -24.60 -20.74 6.54
C MET A 79 -24.81 -22.21 6.91
N TRP A 80 -23.79 -23.06 6.74
CA TRP A 80 -23.88 -24.49 7.07
C TRP A 80 -24.18 -24.74 8.55
N ILE A 81 -23.49 -24.02 9.44
CA ILE A 81 -23.73 -24.11 10.89
C ILE A 81 -25.17 -23.68 11.20
N SER A 82 -25.62 -22.55 10.65
CA SER A 82 -27.00 -22.08 10.83
C SER A 82 -28.02 -23.10 10.34
N HIS A 83 -27.79 -23.69 9.17
CA HIS A 83 -28.68 -24.69 8.59
C HIS A 83 -28.74 -25.96 9.44
N TYR A 84 -27.58 -26.45 9.92
CA TYR A 84 -27.52 -27.61 10.81
C TYR A 84 -28.39 -27.41 12.06
N PHE A 85 -28.25 -26.27 12.75
CA PHE A 85 -29.06 -25.98 13.92
C PHE A 85 -30.54 -25.87 13.58
N GLN A 86 -30.90 -25.21 12.47
CA GLN A 86 -32.29 -25.14 12.02
C GLN A 86 -32.90 -26.53 11.78
N SER A 87 -32.19 -27.40 11.06
CA SER A 87 -32.65 -28.77 10.81
C SER A 87 -32.76 -29.59 12.09
N LEU A 88 -31.81 -29.43 13.02
CA LEU A 88 -31.86 -30.08 14.33
C LEU A 88 -33.10 -29.64 15.11
N PHE A 89 -33.36 -28.33 15.20
CA PHE A 89 -34.55 -27.81 15.87
C PHE A 89 -35.84 -28.30 15.22
N MET A 90 -35.92 -28.30 13.89
CA MET A 90 -37.08 -28.83 13.16
C MET A 90 -37.31 -30.33 13.40
N GLY A 91 -36.24 -31.10 13.58
CA GLY A 91 -36.32 -32.51 13.95
C GLY A 91 -36.89 -32.69 15.35
N VAL A 92 -36.33 -31.97 16.33
CA VAL A 92 -36.80 -31.99 17.73
C VAL A 92 -38.26 -31.56 17.85
N GLU A 93 -38.70 -30.55 17.11
CA GLU A 93 -40.12 -30.12 17.11
C GLU A 93 -41.08 -31.16 16.51
N ARG A 94 -40.59 -32.00 15.60
CA ARG A 94 -41.41 -33.02 14.92
C ARG A 94 -41.44 -34.38 15.63
N GLY A 95 -40.49 -34.66 16.53
CA GLY A 95 -40.36 -35.93 17.27
C GLY A 95 -39.38 -36.88 16.61
#